data_AF-A0AAW8PXX5-F1
#
_entry.id   AF-A0AAW8PXX5-F1
#
_cell.length_a   1.000
_cell.length_b   1.000
_cell.length_c   1.000
_cell.angle_alpha   90.00
_cell.angle_beta   90.00
_cell.angle_gamma   90.00
#
_symmetry.space_group_name_H-M   'P 1'
#
loop_
_entity.id
_entity.type
_entity.pdbx_description
1 polymer ?
#
loop_
_entity_poly.entity_id
_entity_poly.type
_entity_poly.pdbx_seq_one_letter_code
_entity_poly.pdbx_strand_id
1 'polypeptide(L)'
;MTSVNFSTDLLNIILAVKEKKTLAVTESMLGLCDDHFAATKEYFESLPHDLINKEGLKKNQYCFEAILNFPRERLELLSTMDSSKLHSQRFEY
;
A
#
# COMPACT_ATOMS: atom_id res chain seq x y z
N MET A 1 13.05 18.02 -4.33
CA MET A 1 12.87 16.98 -3.30
C MET A 1 11.40 16.95 -2.88
N THR A 2 10.64 15.94 -3.31
CA THR A 2 9.29 15.68 -2.79
C THR A 2 9.43 14.78 -1.55
N SER A 3 9.24 15.36 -0.37
CA SER A 3 9.19 14.64 0.90
C SER A 3 7.82 13.99 1.02
N VAL A 4 7.74 12.66 1.01
CA VAL A 4 6.51 11.93 1.34
C VAL A 4 6.49 11.75 2.85
N ASN A 5 5.57 12.41 3.54
CA ASN A 5 5.36 12.20 4.97
C ASN A 5 4.50 10.93 5.13
N PHE A 6 4.97 9.98 5.94
CA PHE A 6 4.16 8.81 6.26
C PHE A 6 3.10 9.20 7.29
N SER A 7 1.86 8.82 7.00
CA SER A 7 0.77 8.82 7.96
C SER A 7 0.42 7.37 8.30
N THR A 8 -0.27 7.18 9.42
CA THR A 8 -0.81 5.87 9.80
C THR A 8 -1.80 5.36 8.73
N ASP A 9 -2.59 6.23 8.12
CA ASP A 9 -3.55 5.87 7.08
C ASP A 9 -2.84 5.37 5.81
N LEU A 10 -1.77 6.06 5.39
CA LEU A 10 -0.94 5.63 4.25
C LEU A 10 -0.32 4.26 4.50
N LEU A 11 0.23 4.01 5.69
CA LEU A 11 0.78 2.71 6.04
C LEU A 11 -0.28 1.62 6.05
N ASN A 12 -1.47 1.91 6.58
CA ASN A 12 -2.60 0.98 6.58
C ASN A 12 -3.07 0.65 5.16
N ILE A 13 -3.10 1.63 4.25
CA ILE A 13 -3.41 1.41 2.83
C ILE A 13 -2.36 0.48 2.21
N ILE A 14 -1.07 0.78 2.41
CA ILE A 14 0.03 -0.03 1.87
C ILE A 14 -0.07 -1.48 2.40
N LEU A 15 -0.29 -1.64 3.70
CA LEU A 15 -0.42 -2.95 4.34
C LEU A 15 -1.61 -3.72 3.77
N ALA A 16 -2.80 -3.11 3.75
CA ALA A 16 -4.02 -3.75 3.30
C ALA A 16 -3.93 -4.24 1.84
N VAL A 17 -3.35 -3.42 0.94
CA VAL A 17 -3.14 -3.82 -0.46
C VAL A 17 -2.15 -4.99 -0.58
N LYS A 18 -1.08 -4.98 0.22
CA LYS A 18 -0.08 -6.08 0.22
C LYS A 18 -0.62 -7.37 0.83
N GLU A 19 -1.46 -7.27 1.85
CA GLU A 19 -2.18 -8.41 2.43
C GLU A 19 -3.17 -8.98 1.43
N LYS A 20 -3.95 -8.12 0.73
CA LYS A 20 -4.83 -8.58 -0.35
C LYS A 20 -4.06 -9.27 -1.48
N LYS A 21 -2.88 -8.78 -1.85
CA LYS A 21 -2.00 -9.47 -2.81
C LYS A 21 -1.62 -10.86 -2.32
N THR A 22 -1.21 -10.98 -1.06
CA THR A 22 -0.83 -12.26 -0.46
C THR A 22 -2.01 -13.24 -0.51
N LEU A 23 -3.20 -12.78 -0.11
CA LEU A 23 -4.42 -13.58 -0.18
C LEU A 23 -4.76 -13.99 -1.61
N ALA A 24 -4.72 -13.07 -2.56
CA ALA A 24 -5.03 -13.35 -3.97
C ALA A 24 -4.07 -14.37 -4.59
N VAL A 25 -2.78 -14.32 -4.22
CA VAL A 25 -1.78 -15.34 -4.61
C VAL A 25 -2.14 -16.70 -4.02
N THR A 26 -2.50 -16.75 -2.73
CA THR A 26 -2.93 -18.00 -2.08
C THR A 26 -4.20 -18.57 -2.71
N GLU A 27 -5.21 -17.74 -2.95
CA GLU A 27 -6.44 -18.11 -3.65
C GLU A 27 -6.14 -18.66 -5.04
N SER A 28 -5.21 -18.04 -5.76
CA SER A 28 -4.79 -18.50 -7.09
C SER A 28 -4.08 -19.85 -7.05
N MET A 29 -3.20 -20.08 -6.07
CA MET A 29 -2.59 -21.39 -5.84
C MET A 29 -3.60 -22.49 -5.52
N LEU A 30 -4.75 -22.13 -4.93
CA LEU A 30 -5.86 -23.03 -4.64
C LEU A 30 -6.85 -23.19 -5.81
N GLY A 31 -6.63 -22.51 -6.94
CA GLY A 31 -7.54 -22.52 -8.09
C GLY A 31 -8.84 -21.74 -7.86
N LEU A 32 -8.87 -20.82 -6.89
CA LEU A 32 -10.02 -19.98 -6.56
C LEU A 32 -9.99 -18.63 -7.30
N CYS A 33 -8.84 -18.26 -7.87
CA CYS A 33 -8.64 -16.99 -8.57
C CYS A 33 -7.63 -17.15 -9.71
N ASP A 34 -8.00 -16.79 -10.94
CA ASP A 34 -7.12 -16.96 -12.10
C ASP A 34 -6.10 -15.83 -12.25
N ASP A 35 -6.46 -14.61 -11.81
CA ASP A 35 -5.60 -13.43 -11.92
C ASP A 35 -5.51 -12.68 -10.59
N HIS A 36 -4.51 -13.08 -9.80
CA HIS A 36 -4.21 -12.45 -8.51
C HIS A 36 -3.82 -10.97 -8.64
N PHE A 37 -3.28 -10.54 -9.79
CA PHE A 37 -2.89 -9.16 -10.02
C PHE A 37 -4.14 -8.29 -10.25
N ALA A 38 -5.06 -8.74 -11.10
CA ALA A 38 -6.33 -8.08 -11.32
C ALA A 38 -7.15 -7.97 -10.03
N ALA A 39 -7.26 -9.06 -9.25
CA ALA A 39 -7.98 -9.06 -7.97
C ALA A 39 -7.39 -8.07 -6.94
N THR A 40 -6.06 -7.93 -6.92
CA THR A 40 -5.39 -6.97 -6.04
C THR A 40 -5.61 -5.53 -6.51
N LYS A 41 -5.59 -5.31 -7.83
CA LYS A 41 -5.83 -3.99 -8.43
C LYS A 41 -7.26 -3.52 -8.22
N GLU A 42 -8.24 -4.42 -8.41
CA GLU A 42 -9.65 -4.15 -8.14
C GLU A 42 -9.87 -3.73 -6.68
N TYR A 43 -9.20 -4.41 -5.74
CA TYR A 43 -9.24 -4.02 -4.33
C TYR A 43 -8.69 -2.60 -4.11
N PHE A 44 -7.54 -2.26 -4.69
CA PHE A 44 -6.97 -0.91 -4.59
C PHE A 44 -7.92 0.15 -5.18
N GLU A 45 -8.56 -0.16 -6.31
CA GLU A 45 -9.54 0.72 -6.95
C GLU A 45 -10.85 0.83 -6.15
N SER A 46 -11.18 -0.19 -5.34
CA SER A 46 -12.36 -0.19 -4.46
C SER A 46 -12.20 0.68 -3.20
N LEU A 47 -10.98 1.05 -2.81
CA LEU A 47 -10.73 1.85 -1.61
C LEU A 47 -11.45 3.21 -1.66
N PRO A 48 -11.91 3.77 -0.53
CA PRO A 48 -12.62 5.06 -0.53
C PRO A 48 -11.79 6.17 -1.19
N HIS A 49 -12.38 6.91 -2.13
CA HIS A 49 -11.68 8.00 -2.84
C HIS A 49 -11.16 9.07 -1.87
N ASP A 50 -11.93 9.40 -0.84
CA ASP A 50 -11.54 10.40 0.16
C ASP A 50 -10.29 9.98 0.92
N LEU A 51 -10.17 8.69 1.27
CA LEU A 51 -9.00 8.13 1.94
C LEU A 51 -7.76 8.19 1.04
N ILE A 52 -7.90 7.79 -0.23
CA ILE A 52 -6.80 7.82 -1.21
C ILE A 52 -6.32 9.25 -1.46
N ASN A 53 -7.26 10.18 -1.68
CA ASN A 53 -6.94 11.58 -1.96
C ASN A 53 -6.34 12.31 -0.75
N LYS A 54 -6.83 12.01 0.47
CA LYS A 54 -6.28 12.56 1.72
C LYS A 54 -4.78 12.28 1.86
N GLU A 55 -4.36 11.08 1.48
CA GLU A 55 -2.96 10.65 1.54
C GLU A 55 -2.12 11.04 0.32
N GLY A 56 -2.68 11.87 -0.58
CA GLY A 56 -1.98 12.34 -1.78
C GLY A 56 -1.74 11.24 -2.83
N LEU A 57 -2.37 10.08 -2.67
CA LEU A 57 -2.32 8.98 -3.63
C LEU A 57 -3.31 9.22 -4.77
N LYS A 58 -3.09 8.53 -5.90
CA LYS A 58 -4.02 8.47 -7.02
C LYS A 58 -4.35 7.02 -7.32
N LYS A 59 -5.60 6.71 -7.68
CA LYS A 59 -5.99 5.39 -8.18
C LYS A 59 -5.49 5.18 -9.60
N ASN A 60 -4.19 4.96 -9.75
CA ASN A 60 -3.57 4.69 -11.03
C ASN A 60 -2.50 3.59 -10.90
N GLN A 61 -2.04 3.11 -12.06
CA GLN A 61 -1.05 2.04 -12.15
C GLN A 61 0.25 2.36 -11.39
N TYR A 62 0.74 3.60 -11.47
CA TYR A 62 2.00 4.00 -10.84
C TYR A 62 1.93 3.93 -9.31
N CYS A 63 0.86 4.45 -8.71
CA CYS A 63 0.66 4.38 -7.27
C CYS A 63 0.45 2.92 -6.80
N PHE A 64 -0.29 2.13 -7.59
CA PHE A 64 -0.48 0.72 -7.31
C PHE A 64 0.85 -0.04 -7.28
N GLU A 65 1.68 0.11 -8.32
CA GLU A 65 3.00 -0.53 -8.39
C GLU A 65 3.95 -0.03 -7.29
N ALA A 66 3.91 1.26 -6.96
CA ALA A 66 4.71 1.80 -5.86
C ALA A 66 4.33 1.17 -4.51
N ILE A 67 3.03 0.95 -4.25
CA ILE A 67 2.56 0.24 -3.06
C ILE A 67 3.05 -1.20 -3.03
N LEU A 68 2.96 -1.92 -4.16
CA LEU A 68 3.38 -3.32 -4.23
C LEU A 68 4.90 -3.49 -4.03
N ASN A 69 5.68 -2.54 -4.54
CA ASN A 69 7.14 -2.56 -4.45
C ASN A 69 7.67 -1.93 -3.14
N PHE A 70 6.80 -1.36 -2.30
CA PHE A 70 7.22 -0.80 -1.03
C PHE A 70 7.87 -1.89 -0.16
N PRO A 71 9.11 -1.72 0.36
CA PRO A 71 9.80 -2.79 1.09
C PRO A 71 9.04 -3.23 2.35
N ARG A 72 8.86 -4.54 2.54
CA ARG A 72 8.12 -5.08 3.70
C ARG A 72 8.82 -4.77 5.03
N GLU A 73 10.13 -4.97 5.09
CA GLU A 73 10.94 -4.67 6.27
C GLU A 73 10.79 -3.19 6.70
N ARG A 74 10.70 -2.30 5.71
CA ARG A 74 10.49 -0.88 5.96
C ARG A 74 9.08 -0.57 6.44
N LEU A 75 8.08 -1.26 5.91
CA LEU A 75 6.70 -1.16 6.40
C LEU A 75 6.62 -1.59 7.87
N GLU A 76 7.22 -2.71 8.24
CA GLU A 76 7.23 -3.22 9.61
C GLU A 76 7.96 -2.26 10.57
N LEU A 77 9.09 -1.68 10.14
CA LEU A 77 9.81 -0.66 10.91
C LEU A 77 8.97 0.62 11.09
N LEU A 78 8.29 1.10 10.05
CA LEU A 78 7.46 2.31 10.13
C LEU A 78 6.18 2.09 10.95
N SER A 79 5.58 0.91 10.89
CA SER A 79 4.38 0.55 11.66
C SER A 79 4.61 0.43 13.16
N THR A 80 5.88 0.31 13.59
CA THR A 80 6.25 0.26 15.02
C THR A 80 6.72 1.61 15.57
N MET A 81 6.79 2.65 14.72
CA MET A 81 7.17 4.00 15.13
C MET A 81 5.97 4.80 15.65
N ASP A 82 6.20 5.66 16.64
CA ASP A 82 5.22 6.66 17.08
C ASP A 82 4.80 7.58 15.93
N SER A 83 3.51 7.93 15.85
CA SER A 83 2.95 8.82 14.82
C SER A 83 3.69 10.18 14.72
N SER A 84 4.22 10.70 15.83
CA SER A 84 5.01 11.93 15.86
C SER A 84 6.35 11.81 15.13
N LYS A 85 6.94 10.61 15.07
CA LYS A 85 8.22 10.32 14.40
C LYS A 85 8.02 9.92 12.94
N LEU A 86 6.84 9.38 12.58
CA LEU A 86 6.48 9.00 11.22
C LEU A 86 6.54 10.17 10.23
N HIS A 87 6.03 11.34 10.62
CA HIS A 87 6.05 12.55 9.80
C HIS A 87 7.46 13.13 9.56
N SER A 88 8.45 12.70 10.34
CA SER A 88 9.84 13.16 10.22
C SER A 88 10.69 12.29 9.29
N GLN A 89 10.17 11.13 8.87
CA GLN A 89 10.87 10.21 7.98
C GLN A 89 10.85 10.77 6.56
N ARG A 90 12.02 11.17 6.05
CA ARG A 90 12.23 11.59 4.66
C ARG A 90 12.92 10.48 3.87
N PHE A 91 12.56 10.38 2.60
CA PHE A 91 13.20 9.47 1.66
C PHE A 91 14.02 10.30 0.68
N GLU A 92 15.30 9.98 0.56
CA GLU A 92 16.13 10.37 -0.57
C GLU A 92 16.10 9.22 -1.57
N TYR A 93 15.76 9.52 -2.82
CA TYR A 93 15.80 8.61 -3.97
C TYR A 93 17.03 8.94 -4.81
#